data_AF-A0A517S912-F1
#
_entry.id   AF-A0A517S912-F1
#
_cell.length_a   1.000
_cell.length_b   1.000
_cell.length_c   1.000
_cell.angle_alpha   90.00
_cell.angle_beta   90.00
_cell.angle_gamma   90.00
#
_symmetry.space_group_name_H-M   'P 1'
#
loop_
_entity.id
_entity.type
_entity.pdbx_description
1 polymer ?
#
loop_
_entity_poly.entity_id
_entity_poly.type
_entity_poly.pdbx_seq_one_letter_code
_entity_poly.pdbx_strand_id
1 'polypeptide(L)'
;MLRRRLGFTLIELLVVIAIIAILVALLLPAVQQAREAARRIQCKNNLKQLGLAFHNYADVYNALPPSRITVTVPTMAVYSGWSVCLLPFLDQSTVNNVYNFNKAHFEPENQTAVRTKLPVFICPSTPNGDRMVLLSTGPGVSTLPADRLGAASDYFARAPQLGYHVDITGRKGASAMTSNKHTRLAEFTDGLSNTIVIDEIAARPTKYVKGVATNIQTGQPGWAAWSSPNAINLFSANADCSAEGDRYVVATSTTQPQFSCLVNCCNLQGIYSFHSGSANSLVGDGSVHSIGANIDVDVLINLHTRDGGEVANFQ
;
A
#
# COMPACT_ATOMS: atom_id res chain seq x y z
N MET A 1 -51.64 5.00 52.53
CA MET A 1 -52.10 4.30 51.32
C MET A 1 -50.92 3.57 50.69
N LEU A 2 -50.85 2.25 50.81
CA LEU A 2 -49.83 1.44 50.13
C LEU A 2 -50.14 1.42 48.63
N ARG A 3 -49.33 2.14 47.86
CA ARG A 3 -49.41 2.23 46.40
C ARG A 3 -49.14 0.82 45.83
N ARG A 4 -50.19 0.14 45.34
CA ARG A 4 -50.04 -1.15 44.63
C ARG A 4 -49.06 -0.95 43.47
N ARG A 5 -47.88 -1.58 43.55
CA ARG A 5 -46.98 -1.66 42.41
C ARG A 5 -47.61 -2.63 41.41
N LEU A 6 -47.91 -2.14 40.21
CA LEU A 6 -48.31 -2.99 39.09
C LEU A 6 -47.09 -3.82 38.72
N GLY A 7 -47.21 -5.15 38.82
CA GLY A 7 -46.17 -6.09 38.43
C GLY A 7 -46.10 -6.21 36.92
N PHE A 8 -44.89 -6.32 36.39
CA PHE A 8 -44.63 -6.54 34.97
C PHE A 8 -45.04 -7.96 34.57
N THR A 9 -45.82 -8.11 33.50
CA THR A 9 -46.24 -9.42 33.01
C THR A 9 -45.14 -10.05 32.15
N LEU A 10 -45.08 -11.39 32.15
CA LEU A 10 -44.12 -12.14 31.33
C LEU A 10 -44.27 -11.81 29.82
N ILE A 11 -45.50 -11.51 29.38
CA ILE A 11 -45.78 -11.12 27.99
C ILE A 11 -45.17 -9.76 27.66
N GLU A 12 -45.33 -8.76 28.52
CA GLU A 12 -44.73 -7.42 28.31
C GLU A 12 -43.20 -7.50 28.21
N LEU A 13 -42.56 -8.35 29.02
CA LEU A 13 -41.12 -8.59 28.93
C LEU A 13 -40.70 -9.22 27.60
N LEU A 14 -41.43 -10.23 27.15
CA LEU A 14 -41.15 -10.90 25.88
C LEU A 14 -41.29 -9.95 24.68
N VAL A 15 -42.33 -9.10 24.66
CA VAL A 15 -42.55 -8.12 23.59
C VAL A 15 -41.40 -7.10 23.54
N VAL A 16 -40.97 -6.58 24.70
CA VAL A 16 -39.87 -5.62 24.75
C VAL A 16 -38.56 -6.24 24.27
N ILE A 17 -38.24 -7.46 24.70
CA ILE A 17 -37.05 -8.17 24.25
C ILE A 17 -37.12 -8.44 22.73
N ALA A 18 -38.29 -8.84 22.22
CA ALA A 18 -38.48 -9.07 20.79
C ALA A 18 -38.26 -7.80 19.96
N ILE A 19 -38.77 -6.65 20.41
CA ILE A 19 -38.54 -5.36 19.74
C ILE A 19 -37.05 -4.99 19.77
N ILE A 20 -36.37 -5.11 20.92
CA ILE A 20 -34.93 -4.82 21.02
C ILE A 20 -34.12 -5.74 20.10
N ALA A 21 -34.44 -7.03 20.06
CA ALA A 21 -33.77 -8.01 19.20
C ALA A 21 -33.91 -7.63 17.71
N ILE A 22 -35.12 -7.23 17.28
CA ILE A 22 -35.36 -6.76 15.90
C ILE A 22 -34.58 -5.48 15.61
N LEU A 23 -34.61 -4.50 16.51
CA LEU A 23 -33.87 -3.24 16.33
C LEU A 23 -32.36 -3.48 16.22
N VAL A 24 -31.79 -4.31 17.10
CA VAL A 24 -30.36 -4.65 17.05
C VAL A 24 -30.02 -5.42 15.77
N ALA A 25 -30.87 -6.36 15.35
CA ALA A 25 -30.66 -7.12 14.12
C ALA A 25 -30.65 -6.22 12.86
N LEU A 26 -31.44 -5.15 12.84
CA LEU A 26 -31.47 -4.19 11.74
C LEU A 26 -30.34 -3.15 11.83
N LEU A 27 -29.97 -2.73 13.03
CA LEU A 27 -28.94 -1.69 13.26
C LEU A 27 -27.52 -2.22 13.12
N LEU A 28 -27.23 -3.47 13.51
CA LEU A 28 -25.88 -4.00 13.51
C LEU A 28 -25.27 -4.03 12.09
N PRO A 29 -25.93 -4.56 11.04
CA PRO A 29 -25.41 -4.53 9.67
C PRO A 29 -25.17 -3.09 9.18
N ALA A 30 -26.10 -2.17 9.48
CA ALA A 30 -26.00 -0.78 9.07
C ALA A 30 -24.80 -0.06 9.71
N VAL A 31 -24.58 -0.26 11.01
CA VAL A 31 -23.43 0.33 11.73
C VAL A 31 -22.11 -0.21 11.18
N GLN A 32 -22.03 -1.50 10.82
CA GLN A 32 -20.81 -2.06 10.25
C GLN A 32 -20.52 -1.52 8.84
N GLN A 33 -21.55 -1.39 7.99
CA GLN A 33 -21.41 -0.78 6.66
C GLN A 33 -20.95 0.69 6.77
N ALA A 34 -21.53 1.46 7.70
CA ALA A 34 -21.12 2.84 7.94
C ALA A 34 -19.66 2.93 8.42
N ARG A 35 -19.23 2.03 9.31
CA ARG A 35 -17.84 1.98 9.78
C ARG A 35 -16.85 1.66 8.66
N GLU A 36 -17.17 0.69 7.80
CA GLU A 36 -16.27 0.36 6.69
C GLU A 36 -16.22 1.49 5.65
N ALA A 37 -17.35 2.14 5.37
CA ALA A 37 -17.36 3.32 4.50
C ALA A 37 -16.46 4.43 5.05
N ALA A 38 -16.52 4.71 6.37
CA ALA A 38 -15.65 5.67 7.02
C ALA A 38 -14.16 5.27 6.95
N ARG A 39 -13.83 3.99 7.17
CA ARG A 39 -12.45 3.50 7.03
C ARG A 39 -11.92 3.65 5.61
N ARG A 40 -12.72 3.32 4.60
CA ARG A 40 -12.37 3.51 3.18
C ARG A 40 -12.12 4.97 2.84
N ILE A 41 -12.96 5.89 3.35
CA ILE A 41 -12.73 7.33 3.20
C ILE A 41 -11.40 7.73 3.84
N GLN A 42 -11.09 7.20 5.02
CA GLN A 42 -9.82 7.47 5.68
C GLN A 42 -8.61 6.94 4.88
N CYS A 43 -8.68 5.74 4.29
CA CYS A 43 -7.59 5.22 3.44
C CYS A 43 -7.37 6.12 2.21
N LYS A 44 -8.44 6.61 1.58
CA LYS A 44 -8.34 7.61 0.50
C LYS A 44 -7.74 8.93 0.99
N ASN A 45 -8.14 9.41 2.17
CA ASN A 45 -7.61 10.64 2.75
C ASN A 45 -6.11 10.51 3.06
N ASN A 46 -5.65 9.35 3.53
CA ASN A 46 -4.23 9.09 3.73
C ASN A 46 -3.46 9.20 2.40
N LEU A 47 -3.96 8.56 1.32
CA LEU A 47 -3.37 8.73 -0.02
C LEU A 47 -3.41 10.19 -0.52
N LYS A 48 -4.47 10.94 -0.22
CA LYS A 48 -4.55 12.37 -0.55
C LYS A 48 -3.49 13.20 0.20
N GLN A 49 -3.26 12.91 1.47
CA GLN A 49 -2.18 13.55 2.24
C GLN A 49 -0.80 13.21 1.67
N LEU A 50 -0.58 11.96 1.25
CA LEU A 50 0.65 11.57 0.55
C LEU A 50 0.80 12.30 -0.79
N GLY A 51 -0.28 12.42 -1.57
CA GLY A 51 -0.29 13.18 -2.82
C GLY A 51 0.09 14.65 -2.62
N LEU A 52 -0.48 15.30 -1.60
CA LEU A 52 -0.10 16.66 -1.23
C LEU A 52 1.38 16.75 -0.82
N ALA A 53 1.87 15.80 -0.03
CA ALA A 53 3.27 15.76 0.38
C ALA A 53 4.22 15.56 -0.83
N PHE A 54 3.83 14.76 -1.82
CA PHE A 54 4.59 14.62 -3.07
C PHE A 54 4.67 15.92 -3.86
N HIS A 55 3.56 16.66 -3.98
CA HIS A 55 3.56 17.96 -4.66
C HIS A 55 4.37 19.01 -3.89
N ASN A 56 4.23 19.09 -2.57
CA ASN A 56 5.06 19.98 -1.76
C ASN A 56 6.56 19.63 -1.85
N TYR A 57 6.89 18.33 -1.92
CA TYR A 57 8.26 17.88 -2.18
C TYR A 57 8.72 18.33 -3.57
N ALA A 58 7.88 18.15 -4.59
CA ALA A 58 8.19 18.55 -5.96
C ALA A 58 8.36 20.08 -6.12
N ASP A 59 7.63 20.89 -5.36
CA ASP A 59 7.78 22.35 -5.34
C ASP A 59 9.16 22.77 -4.82
N VAL A 60 9.70 22.03 -3.84
CA VAL A 60 11.03 22.31 -3.24
C VAL A 60 12.17 21.74 -4.09
N TYR A 61 12.02 20.51 -4.57
CA TYR A 61 13.10 19.74 -5.22
C TYR A 61 12.98 19.62 -6.75
N ASN A 62 11.94 20.21 -7.35
CA ASN A 62 11.60 20.14 -8.78
C ASN A 62 11.44 18.71 -9.33
N ALA A 63 11.11 17.75 -8.47
CA ALA A 63 10.99 16.34 -8.79
C ALA A 63 10.30 15.56 -7.67
N LEU A 64 9.73 14.40 -7.99
CA LEU A 64 9.37 13.37 -7.01
C LEU A 64 10.63 12.76 -6.39
N PRO A 65 10.55 12.26 -5.13
CA PRO A 65 11.67 11.60 -4.50
C PRO A 65 12.04 10.29 -5.22
N PRO A 66 13.27 9.78 -5.03
CA PRO A 66 13.60 8.41 -5.42
C PRO A 66 12.65 7.42 -4.72
N SER A 67 12.32 6.32 -5.39
CA SER A 67 11.51 5.26 -4.76
C SER A 67 12.21 4.67 -3.54
N ARG A 68 13.54 4.63 -3.59
CA ARG A 68 14.47 4.25 -2.54
C ARG A 68 15.84 4.88 -2.77
N ILE A 69 16.59 5.05 -1.70
CA ILE A 69 18.00 5.38 -1.69
C ILE A 69 18.76 4.15 -1.22
N THR A 70 19.73 3.71 -2.02
CA THR A 70 20.58 2.56 -1.75
C THR A 70 22.03 2.95 -1.90
N VAL A 71 22.87 2.47 -0.99
CA VAL A 71 24.32 2.73 -1.01
C VAL A 71 25.04 1.39 -0.87
N THR A 72 26.14 1.21 -1.60
CA THR A 72 26.91 -0.04 -1.61
C THR A 72 28.15 0.09 -0.73
N VAL A 73 28.08 -0.37 0.53
CA VAL A 73 29.22 -0.40 1.47
C VAL A 73 29.01 -1.49 2.55
N PRO A 74 29.73 -2.64 2.58
CA PRO A 74 30.41 -3.30 1.46
C PRO A 74 29.44 -3.97 0.47
N THR A 75 28.18 -4.15 0.87
CA THR A 75 27.08 -4.67 0.05
C THR A 75 26.01 -3.60 -0.13
N MET A 76 25.10 -3.79 -1.08
CA MET A 76 24.03 -2.84 -1.36
C MET A 76 23.01 -2.82 -0.20
N ALA A 77 22.91 -1.68 0.46
CA ALA A 77 22.02 -1.46 1.60
C ALA A 77 20.96 -0.40 1.30
N VAL A 78 19.78 -0.53 1.92
CA VAL A 78 18.72 0.49 1.83
C VAL A 78 18.93 1.57 2.90
N TYR A 79 19.12 2.80 2.46
CA TYR A 79 19.26 3.96 3.35
C TYR A 79 17.93 4.60 3.67
N SER A 80 17.01 4.65 2.71
CA SER A 80 15.64 5.13 2.92
C SER A 80 14.72 4.71 1.78
N GLY A 81 13.42 4.63 2.05
CA GLY A 81 12.36 4.65 1.05
C GLY A 81 11.89 6.07 0.71
N TRP A 82 11.05 6.18 -0.32
CA TRP A 82 10.41 7.43 -0.77
C TRP A 82 9.72 8.20 0.37
N SER A 83 9.04 7.47 1.24
CA SER A 83 8.26 7.94 2.39
C SER A 83 9.08 8.72 3.43
N VAL A 84 10.34 8.33 3.63
CA VAL A 84 11.25 9.03 4.55
C VAL A 84 11.50 10.46 4.05
N CYS A 85 11.61 10.62 2.73
CA CYS A 85 11.81 11.93 2.09
C CYS A 85 10.58 12.85 2.27
N LEU A 86 9.40 12.27 2.52
CA LEU A 86 8.16 13.01 2.69
C LEU A 86 7.86 13.42 4.13
N LEU A 87 8.63 12.94 5.13
CA LEU A 87 8.36 13.25 6.55
C LEU A 87 8.25 14.77 6.83
N PRO A 88 9.10 15.65 6.29
CA PRO A 88 8.95 17.10 6.49
C PRO A 88 7.65 17.68 5.93
N PHE A 89 7.07 17.03 4.92
CA PHE A 89 5.86 17.44 4.22
C PHE A 89 4.58 16.76 4.74
N LEU A 90 4.72 15.91 5.77
CA LEU A 90 3.65 15.17 6.45
C LEU A 90 3.50 15.58 7.93
N ASP A 91 4.03 16.76 8.29
CA ASP A 91 4.13 17.23 9.68
C ASP A 91 4.86 16.26 10.61
N GLN A 92 5.79 15.46 10.09
CA GLN A 92 6.60 14.49 10.84
C GLN A 92 8.04 14.98 11.10
N SER A 93 8.20 16.28 11.38
CA SER A 93 9.52 16.89 11.64
C SER A 93 10.27 16.24 12.81
N THR A 94 9.55 15.86 13.88
CA THR A 94 10.14 15.15 15.03
C THR A 94 10.78 13.82 14.63
N VAL A 95 10.12 13.04 13.77
CA VAL A 95 10.63 11.75 13.28
C VAL A 95 11.79 11.97 12.31
N ASN A 96 11.66 12.96 11.43
CA ASN A 96 12.71 13.33 10.48
C ASN A 96 14.01 13.75 11.18
N ASN A 97 13.92 14.55 12.25
CA ASN A 97 15.09 15.08 12.96
C ASN A 97 15.92 14.00 13.67
N VAL A 98 15.31 12.88 14.03
CA VAL A 98 16.01 11.73 14.65
C VAL A 98 16.41 10.66 13.63
N TYR A 99 16.06 10.84 12.35
CA TYR A 99 16.49 9.95 11.27
C TYR A 99 17.90 10.32 10.80
N ASN A 100 18.83 9.38 10.85
CA ASN A 100 20.19 9.54 10.35
C ASN A 100 20.29 9.07 8.89
N PHE A 101 20.29 10.04 7.97
CA PHE A 101 20.39 9.81 6.52
C PHE A 101 21.77 9.27 6.05
N ASN A 102 22.79 9.27 6.92
CA ASN A 102 24.10 8.67 6.63
C ASN A 102 24.19 7.20 7.04
N LYS A 103 23.08 6.61 7.51
CA LYS A 103 23.01 5.22 7.97
C LYS A 103 21.88 4.50 7.26
N ALA A 104 22.03 3.18 7.10
CA ALA A 104 20.97 2.36 6.53
C ALA A 104 19.73 2.38 7.44
N HIS A 105 18.53 2.22 6.88
CA HIS A 105 17.29 2.34 7.65
C HIS A 105 17.15 1.29 8.76
N PHE A 106 17.84 0.14 8.61
CA PHE A 106 17.84 -0.96 9.57
C PHE A 106 18.91 -0.82 10.66
N GLU A 107 19.80 0.16 10.56
CA GLU A 107 20.87 0.36 11.55
C GLU A 107 20.30 0.77 12.92
N PRO A 108 20.99 0.43 14.03
CA PRO A 108 20.58 0.81 15.38
C PRO A 108 20.23 2.30 15.51
N GLU A 109 21.01 3.17 14.88
CA GLU A 109 20.87 4.62 14.92
C GLU A 109 19.51 5.10 14.39
N ASN A 110 18.90 4.36 13.47
CA ASN A 110 17.60 4.70 12.88
C ASN A 110 16.42 4.01 13.56
N GLN A 111 16.63 3.14 14.56
CA GLN A 111 15.55 2.39 15.21
C GLN A 111 14.52 3.30 15.89
N THR A 112 14.95 4.40 16.51
CA THR A 112 14.03 5.36 17.13
C THR A 112 13.06 5.95 16.11
N ALA A 113 13.57 6.36 14.94
CA ALA A 113 12.75 6.92 13.87
C ALA A 113 11.83 5.85 13.28
N VAL A 114 12.41 4.77 12.76
CA VAL A 114 11.73 3.74 11.96
C VAL A 114 10.65 2.97 12.73
N ARG A 115 10.76 2.88 14.06
CA ARG A 115 9.72 2.25 14.90
C ARG A 115 8.52 3.14 15.17
N THR A 116 8.58 4.43 14.82
CA THR A 116 7.47 5.35 15.02
C THR A 116 6.30 4.94 14.13
N LYS A 117 5.13 4.68 14.75
CA LYS A 117 3.90 4.34 14.04
C LYS A 117 3.29 5.63 13.48
N LEU A 118 3.16 5.71 12.17
CA LEU A 118 2.65 6.87 11.45
C LEU A 118 1.30 6.51 10.82
N PRO A 119 0.17 7.00 11.36
CA PRO A 119 -1.16 6.63 10.88
C PRO A 119 -1.40 6.92 9.40
N VAL A 120 -0.72 7.93 8.83
CA VAL A 120 -0.82 8.26 7.40
C VAL A 120 -0.35 7.12 6.49
N PHE A 121 0.52 6.24 6.97
CA PHE A 121 1.01 5.10 6.18
C PHE A 121 0.17 3.83 6.32
N ILE A 122 -0.88 3.82 7.16
CA ILE A 122 -1.69 2.65 7.45
C ILE A 122 -3.12 2.88 6.97
N CYS A 123 -3.71 1.91 6.25
CA CYS A 123 -5.13 1.94 5.95
C CYS A 123 -5.90 1.41 7.18
N PRO A 124 -6.89 2.14 7.73
CA PRO A 124 -7.65 1.63 8.88
C PRO A 124 -8.46 0.35 8.63
N SER A 125 -8.69 -0.03 7.37
CA SER A 125 -9.32 -1.32 7.03
C SER A 125 -8.33 -2.50 7.13
N THR A 126 -7.03 -2.24 7.26
CA THR A 126 -6.01 -3.28 7.42
C THR A 126 -6.09 -3.94 8.81
N PRO A 127 -6.22 -5.28 8.90
CA PRO A 127 -6.05 -6.01 10.14
C PRO A 127 -4.65 -5.80 10.70
N ASN A 128 -4.55 -5.64 12.02
CA ASN A 128 -3.27 -5.39 12.71
C ASN A 128 -2.51 -4.18 12.11
N GLY A 129 -3.22 -3.07 11.88
CA GLY A 129 -2.62 -1.84 11.32
C GLY A 129 -1.46 -1.26 12.13
N ASP A 130 -1.30 -1.66 13.39
CA ASP A 130 -0.22 -1.20 14.27
C ASP A 130 1.00 -2.15 14.31
N ARG A 131 1.07 -3.09 13.36
CA ARG A 131 2.11 -4.12 13.27
C ARG A 131 3.52 -3.55 13.07
N MET A 132 4.48 -4.27 13.62
CA MET A 132 5.91 -4.08 13.41
C MET A 132 6.45 -5.17 12.50
N VAL A 133 7.41 -4.83 11.65
CA VAL A 133 7.97 -5.76 10.65
C VAL A 133 9.49 -5.78 10.77
N LEU A 134 10.10 -6.94 10.53
CA LEU A 134 11.56 -7.06 10.45
C LEU A 134 12.07 -6.23 9.29
N LEU A 135 13.12 -5.44 9.48
CA LEU A 135 13.69 -4.63 8.42
C LEU A 135 14.59 -5.46 7.50
N SER A 136 14.62 -5.11 6.22
CA SER A 136 15.45 -5.77 5.22
C SER A 136 16.75 -5.00 5.00
N THR A 137 17.88 -5.70 4.91
CA THR A 137 19.16 -5.02 4.69
C THR A 137 19.34 -4.47 3.29
N GLY A 138 18.61 -4.96 2.28
CA GLY A 138 18.84 -4.62 0.87
C GLY A 138 17.61 -4.78 -0.02
N PRO A 139 17.59 -4.18 -1.22
CA PRO A 139 16.46 -4.23 -2.15
C PRO A 139 16.41 -5.53 -2.99
N GLY A 140 17.05 -6.61 -2.54
CA GLY A 140 17.18 -7.88 -3.27
C GLY A 140 17.42 -9.06 -2.33
N VAL A 141 18.52 -9.81 -2.52
CA VAL A 141 18.97 -10.80 -1.52
C VAL A 141 19.31 -10.04 -0.23
N SER A 142 18.44 -10.15 0.76
CA SER A 142 18.52 -9.38 1.99
C SER A 142 18.46 -10.29 3.21
N THR A 143 19.16 -9.89 4.26
CA THR A 143 19.00 -10.47 5.59
C THR A 143 17.91 -9.69 6.34
N LEU A 144 17.25 -10.38 7.28
CA LEU A 144 16.24 -9.83 8.17
C LEU A 144 16.79 -9.91 9.60
N PRO A 145 17.46 -8.86 10.10
CA PRO A 145 18.02 -8.90 11.45
C PRO A 145 16.90 -8.98 12.49
N ALA A 146 16.94 -9.99 13.36
CA ALA A 146 15.85 -10.33 14.28
C ALA A 146 15.49 -9.21 15.28
N ASP A 147 16.41 -8.29 15.57
CA ASP A 147 16.25 -7.18 16.51
C ASP A 147 15.88 -5.84 15.84
N ARG A 148 15.83 -5.79 14.50
CA ARG A 148 15.56 -4.58 13.73
C ARG A 148 14.13 -4.58 13.23
N LEU A 149 13.30 -3.78 13.89
CA LEU A 149 11.88 -3.66 13.58
C LEU A 149 11.55 -2.26 13.07
N GLY A 150 10.59 -2.16 12.16
CA GLY A 150 9.97 -0.89 11.76
C GLY A 150 8.46 -0.96 11.75
N ALA A 151 7.83 0.19 11.93
CA ALA A 151 6.39 0.30 11.78
C ALA A 151 5.99 0.10 10.32
N ALA A 152 4.88 -0.59 10.08
CA ALA A 152 4.46 -0.95 8.74
C ALA A 152 3.96 0.23 7.89
N SER A 153 3.85 -0.01 6.58
CA SER A 153 3.09 0.77 5.62
C SER A 153 2.13 -0.16 4.87
N ASP A 154 0.98 0.37 4.47
CA ASP A 154 0.03 -0.24 3.53
C ASP A 154 0.05 0.45 2.17
N TYR A 155 0.94 1.43 1.96
CA TYR A 155 1.06 2.20 0.72
C TYR A 155 2.46 2.04 0.13
N PHE A 156 2.52 1.65 -1.14
CA PHE A 156 3.73 1.23 -1.82
C PHE A 156 3.88 1.91 -3.17
N ALA A 157 5.10 2.32 -3.49
CA ALA A 157 5.48 2.74 -4.82
C ALA A 157 5.62 1.55 -5.76
N ARG A 158 5.32 1.78 -7.04
CA ARG A 158 5.73 0.86 -8.12
C ARG A 158 7.05 1.34 -8.68
N ALA A 159 8.11 0.60 -8.37
CA ALA A 159 9.44 0.92 -8.86
C ALA A 159 10.23 -0.39 -9.03
N PRO A 160 10.15 -1.01 -10.22
CA PRO A 160 10.75 -2.30 -10.46
C PRO A 160 12.26 -2.20 -10.45
N GLN A 161 12.93 -3.33 -10.24
CA GLN A 161 14.39 -3.35 -10.11
C GLN A 161 15.14 -2.79 -11.34
N LEU A 162 14.58 -2.93 -12.55
CA LEU A 162 15.14 -2.31 -13.76
C LEU A 162 14.72 -0.87 -14.02
N GLY A 163 13.80 -0.32 -13.22
CA GLY A 163 13.27 1.02 -13.41
C GLY A 163 12.25 1.17 -14.53
N TYR A 164 11.84 0.09 -15.20
CA TYR A 164 10.77 0.09 -16.20
C TYR A 164 9.84 -1.13 -16.08
N HIS A 165 8.58 -0.93 -16.49
CA HIS A 165 7.58 -1.97 -16.74
C HIS A 165 7.56 -2.36 -18.22
N VAL A 166 7.03 -3.55 -18.51
CA VAL A 166 6.89 -4.07 -19.87
C VAL A 166 5.44 -4.52 -20.09
N ASP A 167 4.79 -4.04 -21.15
CA ASP A 167 3.43 -4.45 -21.51
C ASP A 167 3.39 -5.76 -22.31
N ILE A 168 2.20 -6.27 -22.69
CA ILE A 168 2.09 -7.50 -23.51
C ILE A 168 2.78 -7.40 -24.87
N THR A 169 2.92 -6.19 -25.41
CA THR A 169 3.52 -5.95 -26.72
C THR A 169 5.05 -5.90 -26.66
N GLY A 170 5.62 -5.90 -25.45
CA GLY A 170 7.05 -5.76 -25.22
C GLY A 170 7.52 -4.31 -25.11
N ARG A 171 6.60 -3.34 -25.10
CA ARG A 171 6.90 -1.92 -24.92
C ARG A 171 7.34 -1.65 -23.49
N LYS A 172 8.36 -0.80 -23.35
CA LYS A 172 8.94 -0.44 -22.05
C LYS A 172 8.52 0.97 -21.67
N GLY A 173 8.09 1.15 -20.42
CA GLY A 173 7.83 2.46 -19.83
C GLY A 173 8.38 2.52 -18.41
N ALA A 174 9.04 3.62 -18.05
CA ALA A 174 9.57 3.85 -16.72
C ALA A 174 8.44 4.05 -15.71
N SER A 175 8.64 3.63 -14.46
CA SER A 175 7.67 3.89 -13.40
C SER A 175 7.72 5.34 -12.93
N ALA A 176 6.69 5.77 -12.19
CA ALA A 176 6.64 7.11 -11.61
C ALA A 176 7.92 7.49 -10.82
N MET A 177 8.46 6.56 -10.02
CA MET A 177 9.68 6.76 -9.25
C MET A 177 10.71 5.68 -9.56
N THR A 178 11.99 6.04 -9.48
CA THR A 178 13.12 5.11 -9.74
C THR A 178 14.11 5.11 -8.59
N SER A 179 14.95 4.07 -8.51
CA SER A 179 15.96 3.93 -7.45
C SER A 179 17.07 4.98 -7.60
N ASN A 180 17.45 5.65 -6.52
CA ASN A 180 18.54 6.64 -6.45
C ASN A 180 18.41 7.86 -7.37
N LYS A 181 17.28 8.06 -8.04
CA LYS A 181 17.07 9.17 -8.97
C LYS A 181 15.75 9.87 -8.65
N HIS A 182 15.83 11.18 -8.51
CA HIS A 182 14.67 12.07 -8.46
C HIS A 182 14.00 12.11 -9.85
N THR A 183 12.68 11.92 -9.90
CA THR A 183 11.93 11.96 -11.17
C THR A 183 11.30 13.35 -11.33
N ARG A 184 11.69 14.10 -12.35
CA ARG A 184 11.05 15.40 -12.63
C ARG A 184 9.62 15.20 -13.12
N LEU A 185 8.70 16.12 -12.78
CA LEU A 185 7.32 16.06 -13.27
C LEU A 185 7.24 16.12 -14.81
N ALA A 186 8.20 16.79 -15.46
CA ALA A 186 8.32 16.81 -16.92
C ALA A 186 8.71 15.46 -17.56
N GLU A 187 9.15 14.47 -16.77
CA GLU A 187 9.40 13.10 -17.26
C GLU A 187 8.11 12.26 -17.39
N PHE A 188 6.94 12.79 -16.98
CA PHE A 188 5.64 12.14 -17.15
C PHE A 188 5.03 12.53 -18.50
N THR A 189 5.56 11.99 -19.59
CA THR A 189 5.08 12.30 -20.95
C THR A 189 3.67 11.79 -21.22
N ASP A 190 3.23 10.75 -20.48
CA ASP A 190 1.87 10.19 -20.58
C ASP A 190 0.86 10.99 -19.71
N GLY A 191 1.36 11.94 -18.93
CA GLY A 191 0.59 12.86 -18.09
C GLY A 191 0.47 12.41 -16.64
N LEU A 192 0.61 13.35 -15.71
CA LEU A 192 0.49 13.09 -14.26
C LEU A 192 -0.85 12.46 -13.87
N SER A 193 -1.94 12.82 -14.56
CA SER A 193 -3.29 12.27 -14.32
C SER A 193 -3.48 10.84 -14.85
N ASN A 194 -2.52 10.29 -15.59
CA ASN A 194 -2.58 8.96 -16.18
C ASN A 194 -1.51 8.01 -15.61
N THR A 195 -0.77 8.45 -14.59
CA THR A 195 0.29 7.63 -13.98
C THR A 195 0.04 7.44 -12.49
N ILE A 196 -0.14 6.19 -12.07
CA ILE A 196 -0.18 5.76 -10.67
C ILE A 196 1.23 5.88 -10.07
N VAL A 197 1.29 6.51 -8.90
CA VAL A 197 2.53 6.70 -8.14
C VAL A 197 2.59 5.72 -6.96
N ILE A 198 1.48 5.56 -6.24
CA ILE A 198 1.38 4.74 -5.04
C ILE A 198 0.13 3.85 -5.13
N ASP A 199 0.28 2.59 -4.76
CA ASP A 199 -0.81 1.64 -4.59
C ASP A 199 -1.00 1.26 -3.12
N GLU A 200 -2.24 0.93 -2.78
CA GLU A 200 -2.57 0.22 -1.55
C GLU A 200 -2.20 -1.26 -1.63
N ILE A 201 -1.38 -1.72 -0.69
CA ILE A 201 -0.88 -3.09 -0.54
C ILE A 201 -0.87 -3.45 0.95
N ALA A 202 -2.06 -3.72 1.46
CA ALA A 202 -2.34 -3.86 2.87
C ALA A 202 -1.79 -5.14 3.52
N ALA A 203 -1.61 -5.09 4.84
CA ALA A 203 -1.34 -6.22 5.74
C ALA A 203 -0.03 -6.98 5.54
N ARG A 204 0.88 -6.53 4.66
CA ARG A 204 2.24 -7.09 4.58
C ARG A 204 2.94 -6.89 5.93
N PRO A 205 3.57 -7.90 6.52
CA PRO A 205 4.27 -8.96 5.79
C PRO A 205 3.54 -10.31 5.82
N THR A 206 2.48 -10.47 6.62
CA THR A 206 1.66 -11.69 6.61
C THR A 206 1.03 -11.87 5.23
N LYS A 207 1.12 -13.06 4.64
CA LYS A 207 0.49 -13.34 3.36
C LYS A 207 -1.01 -13.52 3.58
N TYR A 208 -1.81 -12.79 2.81
CA TYR A 208 -3.26 -12.92 2.71
C TYR A 208 -3.65 -13.43 1.33
N VAL A 209 -4.66 -14.30 1.27
CA VAL A 209 -5.26 -14.79 0.03
C VAL A 209 -6.76 -14.55 0.10
N LYS A 210 -7.30 -13.72 -0.79
CA LYS A 210 -8.74 -13.38 -0.87
C LYS A 210 -9.37 -12.99 0.47
N GLY A 211 -8.64 -12.25 1.30
CA GLY A 211 -9.08 -11.76 2.61
C GLY A 211 -8.70 -12.66 3.78
N VAL A 212 -8.18 -13.86 3.51
CA VAL A 212 -7.83 -14.85 4.54
C VAL A 212 -6.34 -14.80 4.83
N ALA A 213 -5.99 -14.60 6.10
CA ALA A 213 -4.60 -14.67 6.56
C ALA A 213 -4.07 -16.10 6.42
N THR A 214 -2.85 -16.24 5.94
CA THR A 214 -2.12 -17.51 5.93
C THR A 214 -1.12 -17.54 7.09
N ASN A 215 -0.57 -18.71 7.39
CA ASN A 215 0.48 -18.88 8.41
C ASN A 215 1.90 -18.60 7.90
N ILE A 216 2.04 -18.03 6.70
CA ILE A 216 3.34 -17.72 6.08
C ILE A 216 3.47 -16.22 5.79
N GLN A 217 4.71 -15.77 5.69
CA GLN A 217 5.05 -14.40 5.31
C GLN A 217 5.08 -14.26 3.78
N THR A 218 4.90 -13.04 3.29
CA THR A 218 5.20 -12.63 1.91
C THR A 218 6.69 -12.84 1.61
N GLY A 219 7.08 -13.00 0.34
CA GLY A 219 8.47 -13.32 -0.04
C GLY A 219 9.50 -12.26 0.35
N GLN A 220 9.08 -11.00 0.50
CA GLN A 220 9.91 -9.87 0.92
C GLN A 220 9.30 -9.19 2.14
N PRO A 221 9.30 -9.83 3.32
CA PRO A 221 8.56 -9.33 4.47
C PRO A 221 9.15 -8.01 5.00
N GLY A 222 10.45 -7.79 4.84
CA GLY A 222 11.11 -6.58 5.33
C GLY A 222 10.98 -5.34 4.46
N TRP A 223 10.22 -5.43 3.37
CA TRP A 223 9.86 -4.29 2.54
C TRP A 223 8.51 -3.69 2.94
N ALA A 224 7.94 -4.12 4.07
CA ALA A 224 6.64 -3.65 4.53
C ALA A 224 6.72 -2.51 5.54
N ALA A 225 7.91 -2.07 5.95
CA ALA A 225 8.07 -0.97 6.89
C ALA A 225 7.97 0.36 6.17
N TRP A 226 7.34 1.38 6.77
CA TRP A 226 7.24 2.69 6.11
C TRP A 226 8.60 3.25 5.71
N SER A 227 9.70 2.98 6.41
CA SER A 227 11.03 3.47 6.04
C SER A 227 11.79 2.62 5.01
N SER A 228 11.30 1.42 4.74
CA SER A 228 11.89 0.48 3.77
C SER A 228 11.62 0.95 2.34
N PRO A 229 12.13 0.27 1.30
CA PRO A 229 11.87 0.69 -0.08
C PRO A 229 10.38 0.91 -0.36
N ASN A 230 9.49 0.08 0.22
CA ASN A 230 8.06 0.03 -0.11
C ASN A 230 7.82 0.15 -1.61
N ALA A 231 8.71 -0.47 -2.39
CA ALA A 231 8.90 -0.26 -3.81
C ALA A 231 9.01 -1.63 -4.44
N ILE A 232 7.97 -2.05 -5.14
CA ILE A 232 7.83 -3.42 -5.63
C ILE A 232 7.56 -3.44 -7.12
N ASN A 233 7.80 -4.59 -7.79
CA ASN A 233 7.35 -4.71 -9.18
C ASN A 233 5.82 -4.83 -9.20
N LEU A 234 5.25 -4.63 -10.38
CA LEU A 234 3.85 -4.93 -10.63
C LEU A 234 3.74 -6.43 -10.95
N PHE A 235 3.35 -7.21 -9.94
CA PHE A 235 3.10 -8.65 -10.07
C PHE A 235 1.62 -8.96 -9.95
N SER A 236 1.17 -9.97 -10.68
CA SER A 236 -0.11 -10.63 -10.41
C SER A 236 0.16 -12.02 -9.89
N ALA A 237 -0.68 -12.46 -8.98
CA ALA A 237 -0.67 -13.83 -8.52
C ALA A 237 -1.65 -14.67 -9.33
N ASN A 238 -1.40 -15.98 -9.38
CA ASN A 238 -2.46 -16.93 -9.66
C ASN A 238 -3.58 -16.76 -8.63
N ALA A 239 -4.83 -17.10 -8.97
CA ALA A 239 -5.97 -16.96 -8.06
C ALA A 239 -5.83 -17.74 -6.74
N ASP A 240 -4.96 -18.75 -6.70
CA ASP A 240 -4.59 -19.56 -5.52
C ASP A 240 -3.32 -19.04 -4.80
N CYS A 241 -2.68 -18.02 -5.36
CA CYS A 241 -1.46 -17.38 -4.87
C CYS A 241 -0.30 -18.36 -4.70
N SER A 242 -0.26 -19.39 -5.56
CA SER A 242 0.80 -20.42 -5.62
C SER A 242 2.13 -19.89 -6.16
N ALA A 243 2.08 -18.87 -7.01
CA ALA A 243 3.25 -18.20 -7.57
C ALA A 243 2.98 -16.70 -7.77
N GLU A 244 4.02 -15.88 -7.56
CA GLU A 244 4.08 -14.50 -8.04
C GLU A 244 4.46 -14.54 -9.53
N GLY A 245 3.57 -14.08 -10.41
CA GLY A 245 3.87 -13.97 -11.84
C GLY A 245 4.50 -12.61 -12.13
N ASP A 246 5.81 -12.60 -12.44
CA ASP A 246 6.43 -11.41 -13.03
C ASP A 246 6.21 -11.46 -14.54
N ARG A 247 5.68 -10.39 -15.14
CA ARG A 247 5.81 -10.23 -16.61
C ARG A 247 7.26 -9.99 -17.02
N TYR A 248 8.12 -9.59 -16.08
CA TYR A 248 9.55 -9.40 -16.32
C TYR A 248 10.26 -10.63 -16.92
N VAL A 249 9.78 -11.84 -16.65
CA VAL A 249 10.41 -13.10 -17.12
C VAL A 249 9.84 -13.58 -18.47
N VAL A 250 8.76 -12.97 -18.98
CA VAL A 250 7.95 -13.58 -20.06
C VAL A 250 8.01 -12.82 -21.40
N ALA A 251 9.03 -11.98 -21.60
CA ALA A 251 9.40 -11.63 -22.98
C ALA A 251 10.11 -12.81 -23.71
N THR A 252 10.52 -13.86 -22.98
CA THR A 252 11.28 -15.01 -23.53
C THR A 252 10.55 -16.35 -23.47
N SER A 253 9.35 -16.44 -22.89
CA SER A 253 8.57 -17.70 -22.86
C SER A 253 7.26 -17.57 -23.63
N THR A 254 6.96 -18.56 -24.47
CA THR A 254 5.75 -18.64 -25.31
C THR A 254 4.44 -18.80 -24.52
N THR A 255 4.50 -18.92 -23.19
CA THR A 255 3.37 -19.00 -22.27
C THR A 255 3.25 -17.70 -21.47
N GLN A 256 2.40 -16.78 -21.91
CA GLN A 256 2.05 -15.56 -21.17
C GLN A 256 1.57 -15.93 -19.75
N PRO A 257 2.08 -15.31 -18.67
CA PRO A 257 1.59 -15.58 -17.33
C PRO A 257 0.14 -15.11 -17.29
N GLN A 258 -0.78 -16.01 -16.98
CA GLN A 258 -2.21 -15.67 -16.91
C GLN A 258 -2.43 -14.85 -15.64
N PHE A 259 -2.60 -13.55 -15.80
CA PHE A 259 -3.12 -12.65 -14.76
C PHE A 259 -4.56 -13.08 -14.47
N SER A 260 -4.75 -14.07 -13.62
CA SER A 260 -6.09 -14.57 -13.26
C SER A 260 -6.78 -13.64 -12.27
N CYS A 261 -6.04 -12.74 -11.61
CA CYS A 261 -6.58 -11.74 -10.70
C CYS A 261 -5.57 -10.65 -10.31
N LEU A 262 -5.98 -9.38 -10.46
CA LEU A 262 -5.10 -8.22 -10.28
C LEU A 262 -5.21 -7.55 -8.91
N VAL A 263 -6.44 -7.41 -8.40
CA VAL A 263 -6.73 -6.68 -7.16
C VAL A 263 -7.36 -7.62 -6.13
N ASN A 264 -6.91 -7.52 -4.88
CA ASN A 264 -7.44 -8.25 -3.72
C ASN A 264 -7.32 -9.79 -3.78
N CYS A 265 -6.46 -10.34 -4.65
CA CYS A 265 -6.20 -11.78 -4.63
C CYS A 265 -5.13 -12.21 -3.62
N CYS A 266 -3.99 -11.54 -3.60
CA CYS A 266 -3.08 -11.58 -2.45
C CYS A 266 -2.27 -10.31 -2.34
N ASN A 267 -1.73 -10.11 -1.13
CA ASN A 267 -0.86 -8.99 -0.81
C ASN A 267 0.63 -9.31 -0.97
N LEU A 268 0.98 -10.29 -1.83
CA LEU A 268 2.37 -10.63 -2.11
C LEU A 268 3.09 -9.42 -2.72
N GLN A 269 2.75 -9.09 -3.96
CA GLN A 269 3.18 -7.88 -4.63
C GLN A 269 2.06 -7.25 -5.49
N GLY A 270 0.83 -7.80 -5.43
CA GLY A 270 -0.34 -7.25 -6.12
C GLY A 270 -0.98 -6.07 -5.36
N ILE A 271 -1.86 -5.35 -6.03
CA ILE A 271 -2.70 -4.32 -5.36
C ILE A 271 -3.65 -5.04 -4.42
N TYR A 272 -3.68 -4.64 -3.15
CA TYR A 272 -4.43 -5.35 -2.13
C TYR A 272 -4.95 -4.43 -1.04
N SER A 273 -6.26 -4.51 -0.78
CA SER A 273 -6.92 -3.88 0.35
C SER A 273 -7.95 -4.82 0.97
N PHE A 274 -8.55 -4.39 2.07
CA PHE A 274 -9.69 -5.05 2.70
C PHE A 274 -11.03 -4.42 2.29
N HIS A 275 -11.02 -3.52 1.31
CA HIS A 275 -12.24 -3.00 0.71
C HIS A 275 -12.83 -4.04 -0.25
N SER A 276 -14.17 -4.12 -0.30
CA SER A 276 -14.84 -5.05 -1.20
C SER A 276 -14.55 -4.69 -2.67
N GLY A 277 -13.96 -5.64 -3.41
CA GLY A 277 -13.80 -5.59 -4.87
C GLY A 277 -12.89 -4.50 -5.44
N SER A 278 -12.18 -3.74 -4.60
CA SER A 278 -11.29 -2.67 -5.06
C SER A 278 -10.17 -2.39 -4.07
N ALA A 279 -9.19 -1.60 -4.49
CA ALA A 279 -8.15 -1.02 -3.65
C ALA A 279 -7.84 0.39 -4.16
N ASN A 280 -7.27 1.25 -3.33
CA ASN A 280 -7.04 2.65 -3.73
C ASN A 280 -5.62 2.85 -4.28
N SER A 281 -5.52 3.71 -5.28
CA SER A 281 -4.25 4.12 -5.89
C SER A 281 -4.20 5.65 -5.99
N LEU A 282 -3.03 6.20 -5.69
CA LEU A 282 -2.71 7.62 -5.86
C LEU A 282 -2.07 7.84 -7.23
N VAL A 283 -2.57 8.86 -7.91
CA VAL A 283 -2.14 9.27 -9.25
C VAL A 283 -1.23 10.49 -9.15
N GLY A 284 -0.37 10.70 -10.15
CA GLY A 284 0.67 11.75 -10.15
C GLY A 284 0.14 13.17 -10.02
N ASP A 285 -1.11 13.42 -10.41
CA ASP A 285 -1.80 14.70 -10.22
C ASP A 285 -2.39 14.89 -8.80
N GLY A 286 -2.19 13.91 -7.90
CA GLY A 286 -2.75 13.91 -6.55
C GLY A 286 -4.19 13.40 -6.46
N SER A 287 -4.80 12.97 -7.58
CA SER A 287 -6.09 12.29 -7.57
C SER A 287 -5.97 10.88 -6.97
N VAL A 288 -7.07 10.36 -6.39
CA VAL A 288 -7.11 9.03 -5.77
C VAL A 288 -8.25 8.25 -6.38
N HIS A 289 -7.92 7.14 -7.02
CA HIS A 289 -8.84 6.28 -7.75
C HIS A 289 -8.96 4.94 -7.04
N SER A 290 -10.16 4.36 -7.04
CA SER A 290 -10.33 2.98 -6.59
C SER A 290 -10.26 2.06 -7.80
N ILE A 291 -9.23 1.21 -7.84
CA ILE A 291 -9.02 0.24 -8.90
C ILE A 291 -9.84 -1.01 -8.58
N GLY A 292 -10.73 -1.38 -9.50
CA GLY A 292 -11.61 -2.54 -9.35
C GLY A 292 -10.91 -3.86 -9.69
N ALA A 293 -11.42 -4.96 -9.16
CA ALA A 293 -10.88 -6.31 -9.41
C ALA A 293 -10.94 -6.77 -10.87
N ASN A 294 -11.78 -6.12 -11.68
CA ASN A 294 -12.00 -6.44 -13.10
C ASN A 294 -11.25 -5.49 -14.05
N ILE A 295 -10.30 -4.67 -13.57
CA ILE A 295 -9.50 -3.82 -14.45
C ILE A 295 -8.77 -4.69 -15.49
N ASP A 296 -8.65 -4.19 -16.72
CA ASP A 296 -7.83 -4.85 -17.72
C ASP A 296 -6.35 -4.79 -17.33
N VAL A 297 -5.62 -5.90 -17.56
CA VAL A 297 -4.22 -6.01 -17.16
C VAL A 297 -3.33 -5.01 -17.88
N ASP A 298 -3.61 -4.72 -19.14
CA ASP A 298 -2.78 -3.82 -19.95
C ASP A 298 -3.07 -2.37 -19.58
N VAL A 299 -4.34 -2.05 -19.31
CA VAL A 299 -4.70 -0.75 -18.71
C VAL A 299 -3.96 -0.57 -17.38
N LEU A 300 -3.94 -1.58 -16.50
CA LEU A 300 -3.26 -1.48 -15.22
C LEU A 300 -1.75 -1.29 -15.38
N ILE A 301 -1.09 -2.02 -16.28
CA ILE A 301 0.35 -1.87 -16.52
C ILE A 301 0.67 -0.48 -17.07
N ASN A 302 -0.13 -0.03 -18.04
CA ASN A 302 0.02 1.26 -18.68
C ASN A 302 -0.13 2.41 -17.67
N LEU A 303 -1.11 2.33 -16.78
CA LEU A 303 -1.26 3.29 -15.69
C LEU A 303 -0.05 3.31 -14.72
N HIS A 304 0.83 2.31 -14.74
CA HIS A 304 2.04 2.28 -13.91
C HIS A 304 3.30 2.76 -14.62
N THR A 305 3.18 3.18 -15.88
CA THR A 305 4.28 3.82 -16.60
C THR A 305 4.04 5.32 -16.77
N ARG A 306 5.12 6.10 -16.79
CA ARG A 306 5.08 7.56 -16.94
C ARG A 306 5.36 8.03 -18.37
N ASP A 307 6.00 7.18 -19.15
CA ASP A 307 6.58 7.49 -20.46
C ASP A 307 6.53 6.31 -21.44
N GLY A 308 5.56 5.42 -21.28
CA GLY A 308 5.36 4.32 -22.21
C GLY A 308 4.75 4.79 -23.55
N GLY A 309 4.08 5.95 -23.58
CA GLY A 309 3.43 6.52 -24.78
C GLY A 309 1.97 6.08 -24.96
N GLU A 310 1.34 5.59 -23.90
CA GLU A 310 -0.06 5.17 -23.85
C GLU A 310 -1.01 6.34 -23.59
N VAL A 311 -2.22 6.26 -24.13
CA VAL A 311 -3.36 7.01 -23.60
C VAL A 311 -4.20 6.02 -22.79
N ALA A 312 -3.83 5.82 -21.52
CA ALA A 312 -4.61 5.02 -20.58
C ALA A 312 -5.56 5.93 -19.80
N ASN A 313 -6.83 5.53 -19.66
CA ASN A 313 -7.81 6.22 -18.83
C ASN A 313 -8.35 5.24 -17.78
N PHE A 314 -8.72 5.75 -16.61
CA PHE A 314 -9.34 4.98 -15.52
C PHE A 314 -10.81 4.60 -15.79
N GLN A 315 -11.34 4.86 -17.01
CA GLN A 315 -12.72 4.58 -17.41
C GLN A 315 -12.86 3.22 -18.08
#